data_AF-A0A7S0EYL3-F1
#
_entry.id   AF-A0A7S0EYL3-F1
#
_cell.length_a   1.000
_cell.length_b   1.000
_cell.length_c   1.000
_cell.angle_alpha   90.00
_cell.angle_beta   90.00
_cell.angle_gamma   90.00
#
_symmetry.space_group_name_H-M   'P 1'
#
loop_
_entity.id
_entity.type
_entity.pdbx_description
1 polymer ?
#
loop_
_entity_poly.entity_id
_entity_poly.type
_entity_poly.pdbx_seq_one_letter_code
_entity_poly.pdbx_strand_id
1 'polypeptide(L)'
;AVVDPTPLPSREAAQWQGLEVQLESVTPTTFFVANGVAADHPFSARIEAAHKIIGNHEKVHLDLTRPGAPPTQPDLVRMTGQETAVNAFLTEAASRLLGHGPNSKDSLPKRPASTAEGAAWAGAAVYLAGRLQLSGKEMRHTAGHEGRKPDMSSAAGAAMRAVLAEMGEERAFEAVVDPTP
;
A
#
# COMPACT_ATOMS: atom_id res chain seq x y z
N ALA A 1 10.58 -24.27 9.18
CA ALA A 1 10.05 -23.55 10.35
C ALA A 1 9.19 -22.41 9.83
N VAL A 2 7.95 -22.29 10.29
CA VAL A 2 7.19 -21.05 10.14
C VAL A 2 7.95 -20.06 11.02
N VAL A 3 8.67 -19.14 10.39
CA VAL A 3 9.30 -18.04 11.12
C VAL A 3 8.13 -17.16 11.51
N ASP A 4 7.79 -17.13 12.79
CA ASP A 4 6.82 -16.17 13.29
C ASP A 4 7.32 -14.77 12.90
N PRO A 5 6.46 -13.92 12.32
CA PRO A 5 6.88 -12.60 11.89
C PRO A 5 7.44 -11.86 13.10
N THR A 6 8.66 -11.34 12.97
CA THR A 6 9.23 -10.44 13.97
C THR A 6 8.23 -9.29 14.18
N PRO A 7 7.83 -8.99 15.43
CA PRO A 7 6.90 -7.90 15.69
C PRO A 7 7.42 -6.59 15.09
N LEU A 8 6.53 -5.83 14.44
CA LEU A 8 6.88 -4.51 13.94
C LEU A 8 7.39 -3.63 15.09
N PRO A 9 8.40 -2.77 14.85
CA PRO A 9 8.78 -1.74 15.82
C PRO A 9 7.57 -0.95 16.33
N SER A 10 7.55 -0.58 17.62
CA SER A 10 6.37 0.04 18.26
C SER A 10 5.79 1.24 17.53
N ARG A 11 6.64 2.02 16.85
CA ARG A 11 6.21 3.18 16.03
C ARG A 11 5.38 2.75 14.81
N GLU A 12 5.78 1.67 14.14
CA GLU A 12 5.10 1.15 12.96
C GLU A 12 3.77 0.49 13.35
N ALA A 13 3.75 -0.25 14.47
CA ALA A 13 2.52 -0.79 15.03
C ALA A 13 1.51 0.32 15.39
N ALA A 14 1.98 1.43 15.98
CA ALA A 14 1.11 2.56 16.30
C ALA A 14 0.51 3.25 15.05
N GLN A 15 1.25 3.27 13.92
CA GLN A 15 0.73 3.81 12.66
C GLN A 15 -0.42 2.95 12.12
N TRP A 16 -0.25 1.63 12.09
CA TRP A 16 -1.31 0.70 11.68
C TRP A 16 -2.52 0.79 12.61
N GLN A 17 -2.31 0.83 13.93
CA GLN A 17 -3.41 1.00 14.90
C GLN A 17 -4.20 2.29 14.65
N GLY A 18 -3.53 3.39 14.29
CA GLY A 18 -4.18 4.64 13.93
C GLY A 18 -5.07 4.51 12.68
N LEU A 19 -4.58 3.80 11.66
CA LEU A 19 -5.34 3.50 10.43
C LEU A 19 -6.53 2.59 10.71
N GLU A 20 -6.38 1.59 11.57
CA GLU A 20 -7.46 0.70 12.01
C GLU A 20 -8.56 1.47 12.72
N VAL A 21 -8.21 2.30 13.71
CA VAL A 21 -9.18 3.16 14.42
C VAL A 21 -9.90 4.10 13.46
N GLN A 22 -9.17 4.68 12.49
CA GLN A 22 -9.79 5.55 11.49
C GLN A 22 -10.72 4.76 10.56
N LEU A 23 -10.35 3.55 10.15
CA LEU A 23 -11.19 2.66 9.34
C LEU A 23 -12.46 2.25 10.09
N GLU A 24 -12.38 1.96 11.39
CA GLU A 24 -13.53 1.65 12.25
C GLU A 24 -14.48 2.86 12.41
N SER A 25 -13.95 4.08 12.29
CA SER A 25 -14.75 5.31 12.32
C SER A 25 -15.49 5.61 11.00
N VAL A 26 -15.29 4.80 9.95
CA VAL A 26 -15.99 4.96 8.68
C VAL A 26 -17.48 4.65 8.86
N THR A 27 -18.32 5.64 8.56
CA THR A 27 -19.78 5.52 8.49
C THR A 27 -20.26 6.00 7.12
N PRO A 28 -21.51 5.69 6.71
CA PRO A 28 -22.07 6.21 5.46
C PRO A 28 -22.10 7.75 5.36
N THR A 29 -22.00 8.44 6.49
CA THR A 29 -21.97 9.91 6.58
C THR A 29 -20.58 10.48 6.81
N THR A 30 -19.54 9.64 6.88
CA THR A 30 -18.16 10.10 7.09
C THR A 30 -17.65 10.73 5.79
N PHE A 31 -17.18 11.97 5.89
CA PHE A 31 -16.54 12.68 4.79
C PHE A 31 -15.02 12.55 4.94
N PHE A 32 -14.40 11.63 4.20
CA PHE A 32 -12.95 11.60 4.07
C PHE A 32 -12.50 12.25 2.77
N VAL A 33 -11.58 13.19 2.91
CA VAL A 33 -10.89 13.85 1.80
C VAL A 33 -9.76 12.93 1.37
N ALA A 34 -9.77 12.54 0.09
CA ALA A 34 -8.69 11.78 -0.50
C ALA A 34 -7.62 12.72 -1.03
N ASN A 35 -6.38 12.26 -1.04
CA ASN A 35 -5.25 12.98 -1.65
C ASN A 35 -4.82 12.33 -2.96
N GLY A 36 -4.18 13.13 -3.81
CA GLY A 36 -3.57 12.65 -5.05
C GLY A 36 -4.58 11.96 -5.98
N VAL A 37 -4.12 10.96 -6.72
CA VAL A 37 -4.95 10.18 -7.65
C VAL A 37 -6.10 9.44 -6.96
N ALA A 38 -6.05 9.22 -5.63
CA ALA A 38 -7.16 8.59 -4.92
C ALA A 38 -8.45 9.44 -5.04
N ALA A 39 -8.34 10.77 -5.15
CA ALA A 39 -9.50 11.66 -5.28
C ALA A 39 -10.35 11.37 -6.53
N ASP A 40 -9.76 10.77 -7.57
CA ASP A 40 -10.44 10.41 -8.81
C ASP A 40 -11.26 9.11 -8.70
N HIS A 41 -11.21 8.44 -7.54
CA HIS A 41 -11.89 7.16 -7.31
C HIS A 41 -13.07 7.29 -6.32
N PRO A 42 -14.16 6.51 -6.54
CA PRO A 42 -15.31 6.50 -5.64
C PRO A 42 -14.92 6.16 -4.19
N PHE A 43 -15.53 6.84 -3.22
CA PHE A 43 -15.30 6.61 -1.79
C PHE A 43 -15.39 5.12 -1.42
N SER A 44 -16.45 4.42 -1.82
CA SER A 44 -16.62 2.99 -1.51
C SER A 44 -15.51 2.10 -2.06
N ALA A 45 -14.99 2.42 -3.27
CA ALA A 45 -13.90 1.68 -3.88
C ALA A 45 -12.59 1.89 -3.10
N ARG A 46 -12.32 3.12 -2.69
CA ARG A 46 -11.15 3.43 -1.87
C ARG A 46 -11.20 2.78 -0.49
N ILE A 47 -12.35 2.83 0.18
CA ILE A 47 -12.53 2.23 1.52
C ILE A 47 -12.38 0.71 1.44
N GLU A 48 -12.92 0.05 0.42
CA GLU A 48 -12.71 -1.39 0.23
C GLU A 48 -11.21 -1.71 0.07
N ALA A 49 -10.50 -0.96 -0.78
CA ALA A 49 -9.07 -1.12 -0.99
C ALA A 49 -8.26 -0.87 0.30
N ALA A 50 -8.59 0.20 1.05
CA ALA A 50 -7.98 0.52 2.34
C ALA A 50 -8.22 -0.59 3.37
N HIS A 51 -9.44 -1.09 3.47
CA HIS A 51 -9.80 -2.18 4.38
C HIS A 51 -9.01 -3.45 4.07
N LYS A 52 -8.74 -3.73 2.79
CA LYS A 52 -7.97 -4.91 2.38
C LYS A 52 -6.51 -4.82 2.76
N ILE A 53 -5.87 -3.66 2.55
CA ILE A 53 -4.46 -3.49 2.91
C ILE A 53 -4.29 -3.41 4.42
N ILE A 54 -5.14 -2.65 5.13
CA ILE A 54 -5.08 -2.51 6.60
C ILE A 54 -5.32 -3.87 7.27
N GLY A 55 -6.39 -4.59 6.92
CA GLY A 55 -6.71 -5.88 7.55
C GLY A 55 -5.76 -7.03 7.19
N ASN A 56 -4.82 -6.84 6.27
CA ASN A 56 -3.90 -7.88 5.82
C ASN A 56 -2.43 -7.42 5.78
N HIS A 57 -2.11 -6.27 6.37
CA HIS A 57 -0.84 -5.57 6.18
C HIS A 57 0.37 -6.43 6.56
N GLU A 58 0.29 -7.21 7.65
CA GLU A 58 1.38 -8.10 8.09
C GLU A 58 1.72 -9.15 7.02
N LYS A 59 0.70 -9.77 6.42
CA LYS A 59 0.90 -10.79 5.38
C LYS A 59 1.41 -10.19 4.07
N VAL A 60 0.93 -8.99 3.73
CA VAL A 60 1.40 -8.26 2.55
C VAL A 60 2.86 -7.86 2.74
N HIS A 61 3.21 -7.27 3.89
CA HIS A 61 4.58 -6.90 4.25
C HIS A 61 5.52 -8.09 4.19
N LEU A 62 5.12 -9.22 4.80
CA LEU A 62 5.90 -10.46 4.75
C LEU A 62 6.02 -11.01 3.31
N ASP A 63 4.98 -10.93 2.49
CA ASP A 63 5.05 -11.39 1.10
C ASP A 63 5.99 -10.53 0.26
N LEU A 64 6.09 -9.23 0.53
CA LEU A 64 7.07 -8.37 -0.14
C LEU A 64 8.50 -8.62 0.33
N THR A 65 8.72 -8.90 1.62
CA THR A 65 10.08 -8.80 2.22
C THR A 65 10.75 -10.14 2.44
N ARG A 66 10.00 -11.24 2.53
CA ARG A 66 10.61 -12.55 2.78
C ARG A 66 11.61 -12.96 1.68
N PRO A 67 12.64 -13.76 1.98
CA PRO A 67 13.56 -14.25 0.96
C PRO A 67 12.90 -15.12 -0.13
N GLY A 68 13.47 -15.08 -1.33
CA GLY A 68 13.11 -15.92 -2.48
C GLY A 68 11.88 -15.43 -3.27
N ALA A 69 11.62 -16.00 -4.44
CA ALA A 69 10.48 -15.61 -5.27
C ALA A 69 9.13 -16.14 -4.74
N PRO A 70 7.99 -15.50 -5.06
CA PRO A 70 6.67 -16.06 -4.76
C PRO A 70 6.44 -17.37 -5.52
N PRO A 71 6.04 -18.47 -4.84
CA PRO A 71 5.93 -19.78 -5.49
C PRO A 71 4.97 -19.84 -6.68
N THR A 72 3.94 -18.99 -6.68
CA THR A 72 2.91 -18.96 -7.74
C THR A 72 3.11 -17.84 -8.77
N GLN A 73 4.06 -16.93 -8.55
CA GLN A 73 4.34 -15.77 -9.41
C GLN A 73 5.86 -15.51 -9.41
N PRO A 74 6.66 -16.39 -10.04
CA PRO A 74 8.12 -16.41 -9.90
C PRO A 74 8.82 -15.18 -10.51
N ASP A 75 8.14 -14.46 -11.41
CA ASP A 75 8.67 -13.25 -12.05
C ASP A 75 8.66 -12.03 -11.12
N LEU A 76 7.96 -12.12 -9.98
CA LEU A 76 7.92 -11.03 -9.00
C LEU A 76 9.17 -11.06 -8.10
N VAL A 77 9.85 -9.92 -8.04
CA VAL A 77 11.06 -9.75 -7.23
C VAL A 77 10.70 -9.22 -5.84
N ARG A 78 10.96 -10.03 -4.81
CA ARG A 78 10.79 -9.62 -3.41
C ARG A 78 11.86 -8.61 -2.98
N MET A 79 11.49 -7.79 -2.01
CA MET A 79 12.22 -6.67 -1.45
C MET A 79 12.90 -7.04 -0.12
N THR A 80 13.61 -8.16 -0.10
CA THR A 80 14.32 -8.62 1.09
C THR A 80 15.36 -7.61 1.57
N GLY A 81 15.35 -7.30 2.87
CA GLY A 81 16.23 -6.29 3.47
C GLY A 81 15.72 -4.84 3.34
N GLN A 82 14.49 -4.64 2.85
CA GLN A 82 13.88 -3.31 2.70
C GLN A 82 12.61 -3.17 3.55
N GLU A 83 12.54 -3.88 4.68
CA GLU A 83 11.34 -4.04 5.51
C GLU A 83 10.76 -2.70 5.98
N THR A 84 11.60 -1.79 6.45
CA THR A 84 11.16 -0.47 6.92
C THR A 84 10.58 0.38 5.78
N ALA A 85 11.24 0.41 4.63
CA ALA A 85 10.77 1.17 3.47
C ALA A 85 9.46 0.60 2.90
N VAL A 86 9.33 -0.73 2.87
CA VAL A 86 8.09 -1.42 2.47
C VAL A 86 6.96 -1.11 3.45
N ASN A 87 7.22 -1.09 4.77
CA ASN A 87 6.19 -0.72 5.74
C ASN A 87 5.74 0.75 5.57
N ALA A 88 6.69 1.66 5.35
CA ALA A 88 6.39 3.06 5.07
C ALA A 88 5.53 3.23 3.80
N PHE A 89 5.84 2.48 2.75
CA PHE A 89 5.05 2.44 1.52
C PHE A 89 3.63 1.91 1.77
N LEU A 90 3.48 0.77 2.45
CA LEU A 90 2.16 0.17 2.69
C LEU A 90 1.26 1.03 3.58
N THR A 91 1.82 1.63 4.63
CA THR A 91 1.07 2.55 5.52
C THR A 91 0.62 3.80 4.78
N GLU A 92 1.46 4.37 3.91
CA GLU A 92 1.11 5.53 3.11
C GLU A 92 0.06 5.19 2.05
N ALA A 93 0.15 4.05 1.37
CA ALA A 93 -0.87 3.60 0.42
C ALA A 93 -2.23 3.43 1.11
N ALA A 94 -2.25 2.81 2.30
CA ALA A 94 -3.44 2.68 3.12
C ALA A 94 -4.03 4.05 3.52
N SER A 95 -3.17 4.98 3.93
CA SER A 95 -3.54 6.35 4.30
C SER A 95 -4.17 7.11 3.13
N ARG A 96 -3.57 7.08 1.93
CA ARG A 96 -4.09 7.76 0.73
C ARG A 96 -5.45 7.21 0.28
N LEU A 97 -5.62 5.88 0.34
CA LEU A 97 -6.90 5.23 0.04
C LEU A 97 -7.97 5.62 1.06
N LEU A 98 -7.67 5.49 2.36
CA LEU A 98 -8.61 5.85 3.43
C LEU A 98 -8.97 7.34 3.37
N GLY A 99 -8.01 8.18 3.00
CA GLY A 99 -8.10 9.62 3.08
C GLY A 99 -7.97 10.11 4.52
N HIS A 100 -8.26 11.38 4.74
CA HIS A 100 -8.21 11.99 6.06
C HIS A 100 -9.49 12.78 6.36
N GLY A 101 -9.75 13.03 7.64
CA GLY A 101 -10.82 13.93 8.05
C GLY A 101 -10.62 15.33 7.45
N PRO A 102 -11.70 16.09 7.21
CA PRO A 102 -11.64 17.40 6.55
C PRO A 102 -10.82 18.43 7.33
N ASN A 103 -10.61 18.22 8.63
CA ASN A 103 -9.82 19.09 9.51
C ASN A 103 -8.53 18.41 10.01
N SER A 104 -8.09 17.33 9.36
CA SER A 104 -6.86 16.65 9.76
C SER A 104 -5.64 17.54 9.48
N LYS A 105 -4.75 17.65 10.45
CA LYS A 105 -3.44 18.34 10.30
C LYS A 105 -2.46 17.52 9.45
N ASP A 106 -2.70 16.23 9.32
CA ASP A 106 -1.89 15.28 8.55
C ASP A 106 -2.46 15.08 7.14
N SER A 107 -2.93 16.16 6.51
CA SER A 107 -3.58 16.11 5.20
C SER A 107 -2.59 15.97 4.04
N LEU A 108 -1.30 16.18 4.26
CA LEU A 108 -0.30 16.07 3.20
C LEU A 108 0.18 14.62 3.06
N PRO A 109 0.15 14.05 1.83
CA PRO A 109 0.75 12.74 1.57
C PRO A 109 2.22 12.72 1.98
N LYS A 110 2.64 11.62 2.61
CA LYS A 110 4.06 11.39 2.87
C LYS A 110 4.74 11.00 1.57
N ARG A 111 6.01 11.38 1.47
CA ARG A 111 6.90 11.06 0.34
C ARG A 111 8.12 10.30 0.85
N PRO A 112 8.85 9.57 -0.02
CA PRO A 112 10.11 8.96 0.36
C PRO A 112 11.08 9.99 0.95
N ALA A 113 11.74 9.65 2.05
CA ALA A 113 12.69 10.53 2.73
C ALA A 113 14.09 10.51 2.08
N SER A 114 14.35 9.55 1.19
CA SER A 114 15.64 9.41 0.50
C SER A 114 15.48 8.74 -0.87
N THR A 115 16.48 8.90 -1.73
CA THR A 115 16.51 8.24 -3.05
C THR A 115 16.44 6.71 -2.94
N ALA A 116 17.09 6.14 -1.91
CA ALA A 116 17.03 4.70 -1.64
C ALA A 116 15.62 4.26 -1.25
N GLU A 117 14.93 5.03 -0.40
CA GLU A 117 13.53 4.77 -0.06
C GLU A 117 12.60 4.96 -1.26
N GLY A 118 12.85 5.93 -2.13
CA GLY A 118 12.09 6.12 -3.37
C GLY A 118 12.22 4.93 -4.32
N ALA A 119 13.44 4.40 -4.48
CA ALA A 119 13.66 3.17 -5.25
C ALA A 119 12.94 1.96 -4.63
N ALA A 120 12.90 1.89 -3.30
CA ALA A 120 12.14 0.87 -2.58
C ALA A 120 10.62 1.01 -2.83
N TRP A 121 10.08 2.23 -2.78
CA TRP A 121 8.66 2.49 -3.06
C TRP A 121 8.29 2.11 -4.50
N ALA A 122 9.13 2.44 -5.48
CA ALA A 122 8.96 2.02 -6.87
C ALA A 122 8.93 0.50 -7.02
N GLY A 123 9.87 -0.21 -6.38
CA GLY A 123 9.88 -1.68 -6.37
C GLY A 123 8.64 -2.29 -5.71
N ALA A 124 8.20 -1.72 -4.59
CA ALA A 124 7.01 -2.18 -3.85
C ALA A 124 5.74 -1.99 -4.68
N ALA A 125 5.62 -0.85 -5.37
CA ALA A 125 4.52 -0.56 -6.28
C ALA A 125 4.43 -1.58 -7.41
N VAL A 126 5.54 -1.86 -8.10
CA VAL A 126 5.59 -2.86 -9.19
C VAL A 126 5.23 -4.25 -8.68
N TYR A 127 5.81 -4.67 -7.55
CA TYR A 127 5.52 -5.97 -6.96
C TYR A 127 4.04 -6.11 -6.60
N LEU A 128 3.49 -5.15 -5.83
CA LEU A 128 2.13 -5.26 -5.33
C LEU A 128 1.11 -5.13 -6.46
N ALA A 129 1.32 -4.24 -7.43
CA ALA A 129 0.45 -4.11 -8.60
C ALA A 129 0.40 -5.39 -9.44
N GLY A 130 1.54 -6.09 -9.59
CA GLY A 130 1.61 -7.40 -10.25
C GLY A 130 1.05 -8.56 -9.41
N ARG A 131 0.98 -8.40 -8.09
CA ARG A 131 0.43 -9.40 -7.16
C ARG A 131 -1.09 -9.41 -7.13
N LEU A 132 -1.73 -8.25 -7.37
CA LEU A 132 -3.18 -8.10 -7.33
C LEU A 132 -3.90 -8.98 -8.35
N GLN A 133 -4.85 -9.77 -7.86
CA GLN A 133 -5.70 -10.66 -8.65
C GLN A 133 -7.12 -10.10 -8.70
N LEU A 134 -7.38 -9.19 -9.65
CA LEU A 134 -8.61 -8.39 -9.70
C LEU A 134 -9.69 -8.98 -10.63
N SER A 135 -9.36 -10.03 -11.37
CA SER A 135 -10.28 -10.68 -12.29
C SER A 135 -10.04 -12.18 -12.36
N GLY A 136 -11.10 -12.92 -12.71
CA GLY A 136 -10.98 -14.34 -12.99
C GLY A 136 -9.99 -14.66 -14.12
N LYS A 137 -9.74 -13.71 -15.05
CA LYS A 137 -8.73 -13.85 -16.11
C LYS A 137 -7.30 -13.76 -15.55
N GLU A 138 -7.03 -12.81 -14.66
CA GLU A 138 -5.73 -12.68 -13.99
C GLU A 138 -5.44 -13.89 -13.07
N MET A 139 -6.48 -14.49 -12.48
CA MET A 139 -6.34 -15.70 -11.66
C MET A 139 -6.06 -16.99 -12.45
N ARG A 140 -6.41 -17.07 -13.74
CA ARG A 140 -6.20 -18.30 -14.54
C ARG A 140 -4.73 -18.73 -14.60
N HIS A 141 -3.80 -17.79 -14.42
CA HIS A 141 -2.37 -18.04 -14.42
C HIS A 141 -1.83 -18.50 -13.05
N THR A 142 -2.68 -18.55 -12.01
CA THR A 142 -2.30 -19.00 -10.66
C THR A 142 -2.66 -20.48 -10.47
N ALA A 143 -1.70 -21.28 -10.02
CA ALA A 143 -1.97 -22.68 -9.65
C ALA A 143 -3.01 -22.77 -8.51
N GLY A 144 -4.03 -23.62 -8.66
CA GLY A 144 -5.12 -23.76 -7.69
C GLY A 144 -6.10 -22.58 -7.66
N HIS A 145 -6.43 -22.00 -8.82
CA HIS A 145 -7.35 -20.86 -8.94
C HIS A 145 -8.84 -21.23 -8.89
N GLU A 146 -9.18 -22.52 -8.97
CA GLU A 146 -10.56 -23.00 -8.91
C GLU A 146 -11.21 -22.59 -7.57
N GLY A 147 -12.19 -21.68 -7.63
CA GLY A 147 -12.93 -21.19 -6.47
C GLY A 147 -12.35 -19.96 -5.76
N ARG A 148 -11.23 -19.38 -6.21
CA ARG A 148 -10.69 -18.15 -5.61
C ARG A 148 -11.53 -16.93 -6.01
N LYS A 149 -11.89 -16.11 -5.00
CA LYS A 149 -12.53 -14.81 -5.21
C LYS A 149 -11.45 -13.75 -5.50
N PRO A 150 -11.77 -12.71 -6.30
CA PRO A 150 -10.89 -11.56 -6.47
C PRO A 150 -10.50 -10.95 -5.14
N ASP A 151 -9.30 -10.38 -5.08
CA ASP A 151 -8.80 -9.74 -3.86
C ASP A 151 -9.78 -8.65 -3.38
N MET A 152 -10.38 -7.93 -4.33
CA MET A 152 -11.35 -6.85 -4.16
C MET A 152 -12.16 -6.64 -5.45
N SER A 153 -13.14 -5.74 -5.41
CA SER A 153 -13.89 -5.31 -6.59
C SER A 153 -12.99 -4.66 -7.64
N SER A 154 -13.42 -4.65 -8.90
CA SER A 154 -12.64 -4.01 -9.97
C SER A 154 -12.42 -2.51 -9.76
N ALA A 155 -13.38 -1.82 -9.15
CA ALA A 155 -13.25 -0.40 -8.82
C ALA A 155 -12.23 -0.17 -7.70
N ALA A 156 -12.26 -0.99 -6.65
CA ALA A 156 -11.27 -0.94 -5.57
C ALA A 156 -9.87 -1.29 -6.08
N GLY A 157 -9.77 -2.28 -6.96
CA GLY A 157 -8.51 -2.67 -7.60
C GLY A 157 -7.94 -1.57 -8.51
N ALA A 158 -8.78 -0.83 -9.22
CA ALA A 158 -8.37 0.34 -9.99
C ALA A 158 -7.83 1.45 -9.07
N ALA A 159 -8.53 1.75 -7.97
CA ALA A 159 -8.08 2.73 -6.98
C ALA A 159 -6.73 2.34 -6.35
N MET A 160 -6.57 1.07 -5.96
CA MET A 160 -5.32 0.53 -5.43
C MET A 160 -4.19 0.69 -6.46
N ARG A 161 -4.40 0.24 -7.71
CA ARG A 161 -3.36 0.35 -8.76
C ARG A 161 -2.97 1.79 -9.06
N ALA A 162 -3.92 2.72 -9.09
CA ALA A 162 -3.64 4.13 -9.31
C ALA A 162 -2.75 4.71 -8.20
N VAL A 163 -3.11 4.47 -6.93
CA VAL A 163 -2.32 4.93 -5.78
C VAL A 163 -0.92 4.31 -5.77
N LEU A 164 -0.79 3.00 -6.04
CA LEU A 164 0.52 2.36 -6.13
C LEU A 164 1.37 2.95 -7.26
N ALA A 165 0.77 3.25 -8.42
CA ALA A 165 1.48 3.88 -9.54
C ALA A 165 1.95 5.30 -9.19
N GLU A 166 1.08 6.14 -8.61
CA GLU A 166 1.45 7.49 -8.15
C GLU A 166 2.63 7.43 -7.18
N MET A 167 2.54 6.57 -6.15
CA MET A 167 3.59 6.42 -5.14
C MET A 167 4.90 5.84 -5.71
N GLY A 168 4.80 4.96 -6.71
CA GLY A 168 5.97 4.39 -7.37
C GLY A 168 6.76 5.38 -8.23
N GLU A 169 6.14 6.51 -8.61
CA GLU A 169 6.81 7.60 -9.32
C GLU A 169 7.40 8.66 -8.38
N GLU A 170 7.08 8.59 -7.07
CA GLU A 170 7.56 9.57 -6.11
C GLU A 170 9.06 9.46 -5.87
N ARG A 171 9.71 10.62 -5.96
CA ARG A 171 11.12 10.78 -5.61
C ARG A 171 11.24 11.50 -4.30
N ALA A 172 12.38 11.31 -3.63
CA ALA A 172 12.71 12.08 -2.46
C ALA A 172 12.65 13.57 -2.77
N PHE A 173 12.13 14.34 -1.82
CA PHE A 173 12.19 15.79 -1.91
C PHE A 173 13.65 16.20 -1.75
N GLU A 174 14.35 16.50 -2.84
CA GLU A 174 15.60 17.23 -2.75
C GLU A 174 15.24 18.64 -2.31
N ALA A 175 15.49 18.95 -1.03
CA ALA A 175 15.50 20.32 -0.58
C ALA A 175 16.46 21.07 -1.50
N VAL A 176 15.95 22.02 -2.27
CA VAL A 176 16.76 22.95 -3.05
C VAL A 176 17.73 23.59 -2.06
N VAL A 177 18.98 23.15 -2.07
CA VAL A 177 20.06 23.82 -1.36
C VAL A 177 20.31 25.07 -2.17
N ASP A 178 19.68 26.17 -1.75
CA ASP A 178 19.87 27.47 -2.37
C ASP A 178 21.36 27.81 -2.33
N PRO A 179 22.06 27.93 -3.48
CA PRO A 179 23.45 28.36 -3.47
C PRO A 179 23.45 29.83 -3.09
N THR A 180 23.72 30.11 -1.81
CA THR A 180 23.82 31.48 -1.30
C THR A 180 24.96 32.21 -2.05
N PRO A 181 24.74 33.46 -2.50
CA PRO A 181 25.71 34.21 -3.30
C PRO A 181 27.01 34.57 -2.56
#